data_AF-A0A3B9VNQ6-F1
#
_entry.id   AF-A0A3B9VNQ6-F1
#
_cell.length_a   1.000
_cell.length_b   1.000
_cell.length_c   1.000
_cell.angle_alpha   90.00
_cell.angle_beta   90.00
_cell.angle_gamma   90.00
#
_symmetry.space_group_name_H-M   'P 1'
#
loop_
_entity.id
_entity.type
_entity.pdbx_description
1 polymer ?
#
loop_
_entity_poly.entity_id
_entity_poly.type
_entity_poly.pdbx_seq_one_letter_code
_entity_poly.pdbx_strand_id
1 'polypeptide(L)' 'PGVEDLIDEIIAGLRSSCTYAGAKNLNEFAQKTVIGIQSASGYAEGRALNTSWSKS' A
#
# COMPACT_ATOMS: atom_id res chain seq x y z
N PRO A 1 -1.72 -17.46 11.58
CA PRO A 1 -2.26 -16.10 11.34
C PRO A 1 -3.62 -15.94 12.03
N GLY A 2 -3.63 -15.15 13.10
CA GLY A 2 -4.84 -14.70 13.80
C GLY A 2 -5.38 -13.39 13.22
N VAL A 3 -6.43 -12.87 13.85
CA VAL A 3 -7.00 -11.56 13.49
C VAL A 3 -6.00 -10.44 13.81
N GLU A 4 -5.23 -10.61 14.87
CA GLU A 4 -4.19 -9.68 15.31
C GLU A 4 -3.10 -9.52 14.26
N ASP A 5 -2.65 -10.63 13.65
CA ASP A 5 -1.64 -10.61 12.57
C ASP A 5 -2.15 -9.83 11.35
N LEU A 6 -3.43 -10.00 11.00
CA LEU A 6 -4.06 -9.26 9.91
C LEU A 6 -4.14 -7.76 10.22
N ILE A 7 -4.50 -7.41 11.45
CA ILE A 7 -4.57 -6.01 11.89
C ILE A 7 -3.18 -5.38 11.84
N ASP A 8 -2.15 -6.08 12.30
CA ASP A 8 -0.77 -5.60 12.25
C ASP A 8 -0.27 -5.38 10.82
N GLU A 9 -0.61 -6.29 9.89
CA GLU A 9 -0.27 -6.13 8.47
C GLU A 9 -0.92 -4.89 7.85
N ILE A 10 -2.21 -4.68 8.13
CA ILE A 10 -2.95 -3.49 7.67
C ILE A 10 -2.31 -2.21 8.24
N ILE A 11 -2.02 -2.18 9.53
CA ILE A 11 -1.43 -1.02 10.20
C ILE A 11 -0.02 -0.74 9.67
N ALA A 12 0.77 -1.78 9.42
CA ALA A 12 2.11 -1.65 8.83
C ALA A 12 2.03 -0.99 7.44
N GLY A 13 1.14 -1.48 6.56
CA GLY A 13 0.92 -0.90 5.24
C GLY A 13 0.47 0.56 5.28
N LEU A 14 -0.43 0.89 6.22
CA LEU A 14 -0.89 2.27 6.43
C LEU A 14 0.27 3.20 6.85
N ARG A 15 1.13 2.77 7.80
CA ARG A 15 2.28 3.57 8.24
C ARG A 15 3.32 3.79 7.14
N SER A 16 3.57 2.78 6.32
CA SER A 16 4.43 2.93 5.14
C SER A 16 3.85 3.93 4.15
N SER A 17 2.54 3.88 3.89
CA SER A 17 1.84 4.84 3.01
C SER A 17 1.93 6.28 3.53
N CYS A 18 1.75 6.48 4.84
CA CYS A 18 1.94 7.80 5.48
C CYS A 18 3.36 8.35 5.26
N THR A 19 4.38 7.47 5.29
CA THR A 19 5.77 7.87 5.04
C THR A 19 5.96 8.37 3.61
N TYR A 20 5.41 7.66 2.61
CA TYR A 20 5.46 8.08 1.20
C TYR A 20 4.74 9.41 0.97
N ALA A 21 3.64 9.66 1.67
CA ALA A 21 2.90 10.93 1.60
C ALA A 21 3.52 12.06 2.45
N GLY A 22 4.59 11.81 3.22
CA GLY A 22 5.18 12.79 4.14
C GLY A 22 4.25 13.22 5.28
N ALA A 23 3.39 12.31 5.74
CA ALA A 23 2.40 12.55 6.78
C ALA A 23 2.81 11.90 8.12
N LYS A 24 2.67 12.65 9.22
CA LYS A 24 2.95 12.13 10.58
C LYS A 24 1.71 11.65 11.34
N ASN A 25 0.52 11.90 10.79
CA ASN A 25 -0.77 11.53 11.37
C ASN A 25 -1.83 11.41 10.27
N LEU A 26 -3.02 10.90 10.62
CA LEU A 26 -4.10 10.64 9.66
C LEU A 26 -4.67 11.90 9.01
N ASN A 27 -4.74 13.01 9.76
CA ASN A 27 -5.22 14.28 9.21
C ASN A 27 -4.28 14.81 8.14
N GLU A 28 -2.97 14.79 8.40
CA GLU A 28 -1.96 15.14 7.41
C GLU A 28 -2.00 14.19 6.21
N PHE A 29 -2.22 12.89 6.43
CA PHE A 29 -2.30 11.92 5.34
C PHE A 29 -3.48 12.24 4.41
N ALA A 30 -4.65 12.51 4.98
CA ALA A 30 -5.84 12.90 4.20
C ALA A 30 -5.63 14.22 3.42
N GLN A 31 -4.83 15.15 3.94
CA GLN A 31 -4.58 16.45 3.31
C GLN A 31 -3.46 16.42 2.26
N LYS A 32 -2.39 15.66 2.50
CA LYS A 32 -1.18 15.65 1.67
C LYS A 32 -1.20 14.60 0.56
N THR A 33 -2.00 13.54 0.71
CA THR A 33 -1.99 12.43 -0.25
C THR A 33 -2.57 12.87 -1.58
N VAL A 34 -1.84 12.56 -2.66
CA VAL A 34 -2.32 12.75 -4.03
C VAL A 34 -2.82 11.42 -4.56
N ILE A 35 -4.09 11.37 -4.95
CA ILE A 35 -4.72 10.17 -5.52
C ILE A 35 -4.70 10.29 -7.03
N GLY A 36 -3.99 9.37 -7.70
CA GLY A 36 -3.98 9.26 -9.15
C GLY A 36 -5.09 8.34 -9.66
N ILE A 37 -5.60 8.63 -10.85
CA ILE A 37 -6.48 7.72 -11.60
C ILE A 37 -5.60 6.91 -12.55
N GLN A 38 -5.75 5.59 -12.56
CA GLN A 38 -5.06 4.70 -13.49
C GLN A 38 -6.04 4.03 -14.45
N SER A 39 -5.61 3.84 -15.69
CA SER A 39 -6.36 3.02 -16.66
C SER A 39 -6.27 1.53 -16.29
N ALA A 40 -7.17 0.72 -16.86
CA ALA A 40 -7.12 -0.74 -16.68
C ALA A 40 -5.80 -1.36 -17.14
N SER A 41 -5.18 -0.81 -18.20
CA SER A 41 -3.87 -1.26 -18.69
C SER A 41 -2.75 -0.94 -17.72
N GLY A 42 -2.72 0.28 -17.16
CA GLY A 42 -1.72 0.68 -16.16
C GLY A 42 -1.82 -0.14 -14.87
N TYR A 43 -3.04 -0.48 -14.44
CA TYR A 43 -3.24 -1.41 -13.33
C TYR A 43 -2.71 -2.80 -13.65
N ALA A 44 -2.97 -3.32 -14.86
CA ALA A 44 -2.50 -4.64 -15.27
C ALA A 44 -0.97 -4.74 -15.33
N GLU A 45 -0.27 -3.68 -15.74
CA GLU A 45 1.19 -3.59 -15.76
C GLU A 45 1.81 -3.63 -14.36
N GLY A 46 1.19 -2.96 -13.39
CA GLY A 46 1.71 -2.88 -12.01
C GLY A 46 1.32 -4.05 -11.09
N ARG A 47 0.44 -4.94 -11.54
CA ARG A 47 0.06 -6.12 -10.75
C ARG A 47 1.24 -7.08 -10.65
N ALA A 48 1.46 -7.61 -9.45
CA ALA A 48 2.38 -8.72 -9.26
C ALA A 48 1.98 -9.87 -10.19
N LEU A 49 2.82 -10.14 -11.19
CA LEU A 49 2.64 -11.30 -12.06
C LEU A 49 2.89 -12.54 -11.22
N ASN A 50 2.05 -13.56 -11.42
CA ASN A 50 2.14 -14.88 -10.78
C ASN A 50 3.44 -15.64 -11.10
N THR A 51 4.37 -15.06 -11.87
CA THR A 51 5.74 -15.55 -12.01
C THR A 51 6.45 -15.38 -10.67
N SER A 52 6.38 -16.46 -9.89
CA SER A 52 7.00 -16.62 -8.59
C SER A 52 8.45 -16.14 -8.61
N TRP A 53 8.75 -15.09 -7.86
CA TRP A 53 10.06 -15.01 -7.20
C TRP A 53 10.03 -16.06 -6.10
N SER A 54 10.22 -17.33 -6.47
CA SER A 54 10.51 -18.36 -5.49
C SER A 54 11.80 -17.92 -4.82
N LYS A 55 11.72 -17.49 -3.56
CA LYS A 55 12.88 -17.35 -2.69
C LYS A 55 13.59 -18.71 -2.73
N SER A 56 14.71 -18.76 -3.46
CA SER A 56 15.65 -19.87 -3.36
C SER A 56 16.32 -19.84 -1.99
#